data_AF-A0A9D1GCB0-F1
#
_entry.id   AF-A0A9D1GCB0-F1
#
_cell.length_a   1.000
_cell.length_b   1.000
_cell.length_c   1.000
_cell.angle_alpha   90.00
_cell.angle_beta   90.00
_cell.angle_gamma   90.00
#
_symmetry.space_group_name_H-M   'P 1'
#
loop_
_entity.id
_entity.type
_entity.pdbx_description
1 polymer ?
#
loop_
_entity_poly.entity_id
_entity_poly.type
_entity_poly.pdbx_seq_one_letter_code
_entity_poly.pdbx_strand_id
1 'polypeptide(L)'
;MKIDLTITITVILALSAIISPIIVAIINNRFQIKMKQIENYDLAKRDALANFAEALGKYKASVTFKDEEIFFSSLYSLLLYFEIDTTFFTKLVESKDDTEILFFESNKLIIELSKQIKYK
;
A
#
# COMPACT_ATOMS: atom_id res chain seq x y z
N MET A 1 36.19 40.16 -32.46
CA MET A 1 34.77 39.78 -32.61
C MET A 1 34.02 40.39 -31.43
N LYS A 2 33.21 41.44 -31.62
CA LYS A 2 32.34 41.98 -30.57
C LYS A 2 31.10 41.09 -30.55
N ILE A 3 30.92 40.33 -29.48
CA ILE A 3 29.69 39.58 -29.27
C ILE A 3 28.58 40.61 -29.08
N ASP A 4 27.54 40.53 -29.91
CA ASP A 4 26.40 41.43 -29.82
C ASP A 4 25.54 41.00 -28.62
N LEU A 5 25.49 41.87 -27.62
CA LEU A 5 24.88 41.56 -26.33
C LEU A 5 23.40 41.21 -26.50
N THR A 6 22.70 41.89 -27.42
CA THR A 6 21.30 41.64 -27.74
C THR A 6 21.09 40.24 -28.29
N ILE A 7 21.91 39.83 -29.26
CA ILE A 7 21.81 38.49 -29.88
C ILE A 7 22.07 37.41 -28.81
N THR A 8 23.05 37.64 -27.94
CA THR A 8 23.40 36.70 -26.87
C THR A 8 22.25 36.51 -25.88
N ILE A 9 21.62 37.61 -25.44
CA ILE A 9 20.49 37.57 -24.52
C ILE A 9 19.28 36.88 -25.15
N THR A 10 18.98 37.17 -26.43
CA THR A 10 17.86 36.53 -27.15
C THR A 10 18.07 35.01 -27.28
N VAL A 11 19.28 34.56 -27.58
CA VAL A 11 19.60 33.13 -27.66
C VAL A 11 19.43 32.45 -26.30
N ILE A 12 19.90 33.07 -25.22
CA ILE A 12 19.73 32.54 -23.85
C ILE A 12 18.25 32.44 -23.49
N LEU A 13 17.44 33.46 -23.80
CA LEU A 13 16.00 33.46 -23.55
C LEU A 13 15.28 32.37 -24.35
N ALA A 14 15.60 32.23 -25.64
CA ALA A 14 15.02 31.21 -26.49
C ALA A 14 15.35 29.79 -26.00
N LEU A 15 16.62 29.54 -25.63
CA LEU A 15 17.03 28.26 -25.04
C LEU A 15 16.36 28.00 -23.70
N SER A 16 16.26 29.02 -22.84
CA SER A 16 15.61 28.90 -21.53
C SER A 16 14.11 28.59 -21.67
N ALA A 17 13.43 29.20 -22.63
CA ALA A 17 12.01 28.93 -22.91
C ALA A 17 11.76 27.49 -23.37
N ILE A 18 12.72 26.86 -24.06
CA ILE A 18 12.64 25.46 -24.50
C ILE A 18 13.01 24.51 -23.35
N ILE A 19 14.09 24.79 -22.63
CA ILE A 19 14.64 23.90 -21.60
C ILE A 19 13.79 23.91 -20.32
N SER A 20 13.25 25.07 -19.94
CA SER A 20 12.45 25.24 -18.71
C SER A 20 11.26 24.25 -18.60
N PRO A 21 10.35 24.14 -19.59
CA PRO A 21 9.24 23.18 -19.52
C PRO A 21 9.71 21.72 -19.48
N ILE A 22 10.86 21.38 -20.08
CA ILE A 22 11.43 20.02 -20.05
C ILE A 22 11.88 19.68 -18.62
N ILE A 23 12.61 20.58 -17.96
CA ILE A 23 13.05 20.38 -16.57
C ILE A 23 11.84 20.24 -15.65
N VAL A 24 10.84 21.11 -15.80
CA VAL A 24 9.60 21.05 -15.01
C VAL A 24 8.86 19.73 -15.24
N ALA A 25 8.76 19.25 -16.48
CA ALA A 25 8.13 17.97 -16.79
C ALA A 25 8.86 16.77 -16.14
N ILE A 26 10.19 16.77 -16.14
CA ILE A 26 10.98 15.70 -15.49
C ILE A 26 10.73 15.69 -13.98
N ILE A 27 10.73 16.87 -13.35
CA ILE A 27 10.47 17.00 -11.92
C ILE A 27 9.06 16.50 -11.59
N ASN A 28 8.05 16.97 -12.32
CA ASN A 28 6.66 16.56 -12.13
C ASN A 28 6.47 15.05 -12.32
N ASN A 29 7.07 14.46 -13.35
CA ASN A 29 6.98 13.03 -13.60
C ASN A 29 7.57 12.21 -12.44
N ARG A 30 8.71 12.63 -11.88
CA ARG A 30 9.31 11.95 -10.72
C ARG A 30 8.40 12.01 -9.50
N PHE A 31 7.81 13.17 -9.22
CA PHE A 31 6.85 13.29 -8.10
C PHE A 31 5.60 12.45 -8.34
N GLN A 32 5.04 12.45 -9.55
CA GLN A 32 3.87 11.63 -9.89
C GLN A 32 4.14 10.14 -9.75
N ILE A 33 5.32 9.66 -10.17
CA ILE A 33 5.70 8.25 -10.00
C ILE A 33 5.74 7.88 -8.52
N LYS A 34 6.39 8.70 -7.69
CA LYS A 34 6.45 8.47 -6.24
C LYS A 34 5.06 8.46 -5.61
N MET A 35 4.19 9.40 -6.00
CA MET A 35 2.81 9.45 -5.52
C MET A 35 2.04 8.19 -5.90
N LYS A 36 2.11 7.76 -7.16
CA LYS A 36 1.47 6.51 -7.63
C LYS A 36 1.98 5.27 -6.89
N GLN A 37 3.26 5.21 -6.57
CA GLN A 37 3.81 4.10 -5.79
C GLN A 37 3.23 4.06 -4.37
N ILE A 38 3.10 5.22 -3.72
CA ILE A 38 2.45 5.32 -2.40
C ILE A 38 0.96 4.93 -2.50
N GLU A 39 0.25 5.42 -3.51
CA GLU A 39 -1.16 5.08 -3.72
C GLU A 39 -1.37 3.59 -3.98
N ASN A 40 -0.52 2.98 -4.81
CA ASN A 40 -0.56 1.53 -5.06
C ASN A 40 -0.28 0.72 -3.80
N TYR A 41 0.66 1.18 -2.95
CA TYR A 41 0.93 0.55 -1.67
C TYR A 41 -0.28 0.65 -0.72
N ASP A 42 -0.90 1.83 -0.62
CA ASP A 42 -2.08 2.04 0.21
C ASP A 42 -3.28 1.23 -0.29
N LEU A 43 -3.45 1.07 -1.61
CA LEU A 43 -4.45 0.19 -2.20
C LEU A 43 -4.19 -1.27 -1.85
N ALA A 44 -2.96 -1.77 -2.08
CA ALA A 44 -2.59 -3.15 -1.74
C ALA A 44 -2.78 -3.44 -0.24
N LYS A 45 -2.47 -2.47 0.63
CA LYS A 45 -2.70 -2.56 2.08
C LYS A 45 -4.19 -2.70 2.42
N ARG A 46 -5.07 -1.94 1.76
CA ARG A 46 -6.53 -2.05 1.93
C ARG A 46 -7.07 -3.37 1.41
N ASP A 47 -6.61 -3.79 0.24
CA ASP A 47 -7.02 -5.04 -0.39
C ASP A 47 -6.62 -6.25 0.46
N ALA A 48 -5.41 -6.26 1.04
CA ALA A 48 -4.96 -7.31 1.94
C ALA A 48 -5.90 -7.46 3.16
N LEU A 49 -6.30 -6.35 3.79
CA LEU A 49 -7.23 -6.38 4.92
C LEU A 49 -8.64 -6.83 4.52
N ALA A 50 -9.14 -6.36 3.37
CA ALA A 50 -10.43 -6.77 2.83
C ALA A 50 -10.46 -8.27 2.51
N ASN A 51 -9.43 -8.77 1.85
CA ASN A 51 -9.27 -10.19 1.52
C ASN A 51 -9.21 -11.05 2.79
N PHE A 52 -8.51 -10.61 3.83
CA PHE A 52 -8.50 -11.30 5.13
C PHE A 52 -9.88 -11.33 5.78
N ALA A 53 -10.60 -10.20 5.82
CA ALA A 53 -11.94 -10.14 6.38
C ALA A 53 -12.92 -11.05 5.61
N GLU A 54 -12.83 -11.08 4.28
CA GLU A 54 -13.64 -11.97 3.45
C GLU A 54 -13.30 -13.45 3.71
N ALA A 55 -12.01 -13.79 3.77
CA ALA A 55 -11.56 -15.14 4.06
C ALA A 55 -12.00 -15.62 5.44
N LEU A 56 -11.96 -14.75 6.46
CA LEU A 56 -12.49 -15.03 7.80
C LEU A 56 -14.00 -15.33 7.77
N GLY A 57 -14.76 -14.54 7.01
CA GLY A 57 -16.20 -14.76 6.85
C GLY A 57 -16.51 -16.10 6.19
N LYS A 58 -15.77 -16.46 5.13
CA LYS A 58 -15.90 -17.75 4.46
C LYS A 58 -15.52 -18.91 5.38
N TYR A 59 -14.38 -18.81 6.05
CA TYR A 59 -13.93 -19.80 7.03
C TYR A 59 -14.96 -20.06 8.13
N LYS A 60 -15.63 -19.00 8.63
CA LYS A 60 -16.70 -19.13 9.63
C LYS A 60 -17.97 -19.78 9.08
N ALA A 61 -18.31 -19.53 7.81
CA ALA A 61 -19.51 -20.04 7.17
C ALA A 61 -19.36 -21.49 6.65
N SER A 62 -18.16 -21.86 6.19
CA SER A 62 -17.82 -23.20 5.72
C SER A 62 -16.36 -23.53 6.07
N VAL A 63 -16.15 -24.57 6.87
CA VAL A 63 -14.80 -25.06 7.19
C VAL A 63 -14.43 -26.15 6.18
N THR A 64 -14.18 -25.74 4.94
CA THR A 64 -13.48 -26.63 3.99
C THR A 64 -11.98 -26.45 4.13
N PHE A 65 -11.20 -27.49 3.84
CA PHE A 65 -9.73 -27.41 3.84
C PHE A 65 -9.22 -26.24 2.97
N LYS A 66 -9.90 -25.97 1.84
CA LYS A 66 -9.58 -24.85 0.96
C LYS A 66 -9.85 -23.49 1.61
N ASP A 67 -10.94 -23.36 2.36
CA ASP A 67 -11.29 -22.10 3.05
C ASP A 67 -10.31 -21.82 4.20
N GLU A 68 -9.86 -22.86 4.90
CA GLU A 68 -8.82 -22.76 5.93
C GLU A 68 -7.48 -22.29 5.33
N GLU A 69 -7.04 -22.89 4.21
CA GLU A 69 -5.83 -22.49 3.50
C GLU A 69 -5.90 -21.01 3.07
N ILE A 70 -7.03 -20.60 2.48
CA ILE A 70 -7.25 -19.20 2.06
C ILE A 70 -7.22 -18.26 3.26
N PHE A 71 -7.85 -18.63 4.37
CA PHE A 71 -7.84 -17.84 5.60
C PHE A 71 -6.42 -17.63 6.12
N PHE A 72 -5.65 -18.69 6.36
CA PHE A 72 -4.29 -18.54 6.87
C PHE A 72 -3.37 -17.83 5.86
N SER A 73 -3.50 -18.10 4.56
CA SER A 73 -2.75 -17.36 3.54
C SER A 73 -3.04 -15.86 3.60
N SER A 74 -4.30 -15.47 3.76
CA SER A 74 -4.69 -14.07 3.87
C SER A 74 -4.18 -13.43 5.18
N LEU A 75 -4.18 -14.18 6.29
CA LEU A 75 -3.61 -13.74 7.57
C LEU A 75 -2.11 -13.41 7.45
N TYR A 76 -1.32 -14.31 6.86
CA TYR A 76 0.13 -14.08 6.67
C TYR A 76 0.41 -12.92 5.71
N SER A 77 -0.46 -12.68 4.73
CA SER A 77 -0.29 -11.54 3.81
C SER A 77 -0.35 -10.17 4.50
N LEU A 78 -1.02 -10.08 5.65
CA LEU A 78 -1.11 -8.84 6.43
C LEU A 78 0.26 -8.38 6.95
N LEU A 79 1.16 -9.32 7.25
CA LEU A 79 2.52 -9.02 7.72
C LEU A 79 3.35 -8.21 6.71
N LEU A 80 2.96 -8.20 5.44
CA LEU A 80 3.61 -7.41 4.40
C LEU A 80 3.29 -5.91 4.48
N TYR A 81 2.15 -5.55 5.07
CA TYR A 81 1.60 -4.20 5.00
C TYR A 81 1.28 -3.55 6.35
N PHE A 82 1.16 -4.37 7.40
CA PHE A 82 0.73 -3.96 8.72
C PHE A 82 1.79 -4.28 9.77
N GLU A 83 1.88 -3.41 10.77
CA GLU A 83 2.64 -3.68 11.97
C GLU A 83 1.74 -4.49 12.91
N ILE A 84 2.09 -5.76 13.13
CA ILE A 84 1.34 -6.68 13.98
C ILE A 84 2.25 -7.13 15.11
N ASP A 85 1.74 -7.07 16.35
CA ASP A 85 2.43 -7.62 17.50
C ASP A 85 2.66 -9.13 17.30
N THR A 86 3.92 -9.56 17.35
CA THR A 86 4.31 -10.94 17.05
C THR A 86 3.77 -11.94 18.08
N THR A 87 3.60 -11.50 19.33
CA THR A 87 3.02 -12.33 20.40
C THR A 87 1.54 -12.55 20.14
N PHE A 88 0.80 -11.50 19.79
CA PHE A 88 -0.59 -11.57 19.36
C PHE A 88 -0.75 -12.46 18.13
N PHE A 89 0.08 -12.27 17.11
CA PHE A 89 0.04 -13.05 15.88
C PHE A 89 0.26 -14.55 16.15
N THR A 90 1.25 -14.88 16.99
CA THR A 90 1.53 -16.28 17.36
C THR A 90 0.35 -16.90 18.09
N LYS A 91 -0.24 -16.19 19.06
CA LYS A 91 -1.44 -16.66 19.78
C LYS A 91 -2.62 -16.91 18.86
N LEU A 92 -2.79 -16.07 17.83
CA LEU A 92 -3.86 -16.21 16.85
C LEU A 92 -3.64 -17.44 15.94
N VAL A 93 -2.40 -17.74 15.58
CA VAL A 93 -2.09 -18.97 14.83
C VAL A 93 -2.24 -20.22 15.71
N GLU A 94 -1.85 -20.14 16.98
CA GLU A 94 -1.99 -21.24 17.95
C GLU A 94 -3.46 -21.54 18.28
N SER A 95 -4.35 -20.55 18.19
CA SER A 95 -5.79 -20.75 18.42
C SER A 95 -6.53 -21.38 17.24
N LYS A 96 -5.82 -21.87 16.21
CA LYS A 96 -6.43 -22.48 15.01
C LYS A 96 -7.48 -23.55 15.30
N ASP A 97 -7.29 -24.33 16.36
CA ASP A 97 -8.15 -25.46 16.73
C ASP A 97 -9.41 -25.00 17.49
N ASP A 98 -9.41 -23.76 18.02
CA ASP A 98 -10.56 -23.10 18.64
C ASP A 98 -11.13 -22.03 17.71
N THR A 99 -12.09 -22.44 16.88
CA THR A 99 -12.68 -21.57 15.87
C THR A 99 -13.43 -20.36 16.42
N GLU A 100 -13.91 -20.39 17.67
CA GLU A 100 -14.57 -19.22 18.28
C GLU A 100 -13.54 -18.19 18.73
N ILE A 101 -12.48 -18.63 19.42
CA ILE A 101 -11.37 -17.76 19.82
C ILE A 101 -10.67 -17.19 18.58
N LEU A 102 -10.37 -18.02 17.60
CA LEU A 102 -9.75 -17.60 16.34
C LEU A 102 -10.58 -16.53 15.64
N PHE A 103 -11.91 -16.73 15.55
CA PHE A 103 -12.80 -15.76 14.94
C PHE A 103 -12.85 -14.45 15.73
N PHE A 104 -12.97 -14.51 17.04
CA PHE A 104 -13.02 -13.33 17.91
C PHE A 104 -11.72 -12.50 17.81
N GLU A 105 -10.55 -13.15 17.94
CA GLU A 105 -9.27 -12.48 17.85
C GLU A 105 -8.99 -11.95 16.43
N SER A 106 -9.42 -12.66 15.38
CA SER A 106 -9.31 -12.18 14.00
C SER A 106 -10.17 -10.93 13.76
N ASN A 107 -11.38 -10.85 14.31
CA ASN A 107 -12.20 -9.63 14.23
C ASN A 107 -11.55 -8.45 14.95
N LYS A 108 -10.97 -8.71 16.13
CA LYS A 108 -10.23 -7.69 16.88
C LYS A 108 -9.02 -7.20 16.08
N LEU A 109 -8.29 -8.11 15.44
CA LEU A 109 -7.20 -7.77 14.54
C LEU A 109 -7.68 -6.89 13.38
N ILE A 110 -8.79 -7.23 12.72
CA ILE A 110 -9.35 -6.40 11.63
C ILE A 110 -9.60 -4.97 12.10
N ILE A 111 -10.23 -4.80 13.27
CA ILE A 111 -10.52 -3.48 13.84
C ILE A 111 -9.22 -2.72 14.13
N GLU A 112 -8.22 -3.38 14.71
CA GLU A 112 -6.93 -2.77 15.02
C GLU A 112 -6.20 -2.33 13.75
N LEU A 113 -6.09 -3.22 12.75
CA LEU A 113 -5.41 -2.95 11.49
C LEU A 113 -6.13 -1.88 10.67
N SER A 114 -7.45 -1.79 10.76
CA SER A 114 -8.21 -0.73 10.08
C SER A 114 -7.77 0.67 10.49
N LYS A 115 -7.27 0.85 11.72
CA LYS A 115 -6.77 2.13 12.24
C LYS A 115 -5.42 2.53 11.62
N GLN A 116 -4.66 1.56 11.10
CA GLN A 116 -3.38 1.80 10.42
C GLN A 116 -3.55 2.18 8.94
N ILE A 117 -4.79 2.17 8.42
CA ILE A 117 -5.10 2.64 7.08
C ILE A 117 -5.33 4.15 7.17
N LYS A 118 -4.53 4.92 6.42
CA LYS A 118 -4.71 6.38 6.36
C LYS A 118 -6.05 6.70 5.68
N TYR A 119 -6.87 7.50 6.36
CA TYR A 119 -8.00 8.18 5.74
C TYR A 119 -7.44 9.32 4.88
N LYS A 120 -7.79 9.31 3.58
CA LYS A 120 -7.53 10.45 2.68
C LYS A 120 -8.59 11.51 2.95
#